data_AF-K1TZ38-F1
#
_entry.id   AF-K1TZ38-F1
#
_cell.length_a   1.000
_cell.length_b   1.000
_cell.length_c   1.000
_cell.angle_alpha   90.00
_cell.angle_beta   90.00
_cell.angle_gamma   90.00
#
_symmetry.space_group_name_H-M   'P 1'
#
loop_
_entity.id
_entity.type
_entity.pdbx_description
1 polymer ?
#
loop_
_entity_poly.entity_id
_entity_poly.type
_entity_poly.pdbx_seq_one_letter_code
_entity_poly.pdbx_strand_id
1 'polypeptide(L)'
;MYIDYGELEGFAVSTAPGHKGRFIVGRLSGKTVICMQGRLHCYEGWELDKVVLPIRVMRALGAENLILTNAAGGVNLDFKPGDIMLITDHINF
;
A
#
# COMPACT_ATOMS: atom_id res chain seq x y z
N MET A 1 2.00 1.54 -17.14
CA MET A 1 2.76 0.28 -17.05
C MET A 1 2.25 -0.49 -15.84
N TYR A 2 2.03 -1.79 -15.99
CA TYR A 2 1.63 -2.70 -14.91
C TYR A 2 2.74 -3.73 -14.72
N ILE A 3 3.12 -4.01 -13.47
CA ILE A 3 4.18 -4.98 -13.15
C ILE A 3 3.69 -5.81 -11.97
N ASP A 4 3.47 -7.10 -12.17
CA ASP A 4 2.95 -7.99 -11.12
C ASP A 4 4.06 -8.32 -10.12
N TYR A 5 3.75 -8.38 -8.81
CA TYR A 5 4.78 -8.61 -7.79
C TYR A 5 5.49 -9.97 -7.96
N GLY A 6 4.80 -10.97 -8.51
CA GLY A 6 5.38 -12.29 -8.78
C GLY A 6 6.47 -12.28 -9.88
N GLU A 7 6.58 -11.22 -10.67
CA GLU A 7 7.62 -11.04 -11.68
C GLU A 7 8.88 -10.38 -11.11
N LEU A 8 8.82 -9.91 -9.85
CA LEU A 8 9.88 -9.16 -9.20
C LEU A 8 10.63 -10.03 -8.20
N GLU A 9 11.94 -10.15 -8.39
CA GLU A 9 12.80 -10.90 -7.50
C GLU A 9 12.72 -10.35 -6.06
N GLY A 10 12.53 -11.26 -5.10
CA GLY A 10 12.48 -10.93 -3.67
C GLY A 10 11.15 -10.38 -3.17
N PHE A 11 10.17 -10.12 -4.05
CA PHE A 11 8.84 -9.65 -3.67
C PHE A 11 7.94 -10.78 -3.19
N ALA A 12 7.18 -10.49 -2.12
CA ALA A 12 6.07 -11.30 -1.70
C ALA A 12 4.81 -11.01 -2.53
N VAL A 13 3.93 -11.99 -2.65
CA VAL A 13 2.66 -11.87 -3.38
C VAL A 13 1.51 -11.71 -2.39
N SER A 14 0.63 -10.76 -2.67
CA SER A 14 -0.56 -10.53 -1.86
C SER A 14 -1.58 -11.66 -2.07
N THR A 15 -2.10 -12.17 -0.96
CA THR A 15 -3.13 -13.21 -0.88
C THR A 15 -4.46 -12.67 -0.36
N ALA A 16 -4.45 -11.49 0.26
CA ALA A 16 -5.66 -10.82 0.74
C ALA A 16 -6.69 -10.59 -0.40
N PRO A 17 -7.98 -10.88 -0.17
CA PRO A 17 -9.04 -10.65 -1.16
C PRO A 17 -9.08 -9.19 -1.63
N GLY A 18 -9.26 -8.98 -2.94
CA GLY A 18 -9.32 -7.65 -3.55
C GLY A 18 -7.95 -6.99 -3.78
N HIS A 19 -6.85 -7.60 -3.33
CA HIS A 19 -5.51 -7.10 -3.60
C HIS A 19 -4.94 -7.76 -4.86
N LYS A 20 -4.73 -6.97 -5.92
CA LYS A 20 -4.26 -7.50 -7.20
C LYS A 20 -2.79 -7.94 -7.14
N GLY A 21 -1.97 -7.29 -6.31
CA GLY A 21 -0.58 -7.65 -6.09
C GLY A 21 0.34 -7.17 -7.20
N ARG A 22 0.28 -5.87 -7.56
CA ARG A 22 1.09 -5.30 -8.66
C ARG A 22 1.37 -3.81 -8.48
N PHE A 23 2.43 -3.33 -9.11
CA PHE A 23 2.66 -1.91 -9.32
C PHE A 23 1.92 -1.40 -10.55
N ILE A 24 1.46 -0.15 -10.45
CA ILE A 24 0.97 0.66 -11.57
C ILE A 24 1.85 1.90 -11.65
N VAL A 25 2.54 2.09 -12.77
CA VAL A 25 3.30 3.31 -13.04
C VAL A 25 2.61 4.10 -14.14
N GLY A 26 2.37 5.39 -13.90
CA GLY A 26 1.64 6.23 -14.84
C GLY A 26 1.67 7.71 -14.48
N ARG A 27 0.70 8.44 -15.04
CA ARG A 27 0.52 9.88 -14.82
C ARG A 27 -0.82 10.12 -14.16
N LEU A 28 -0.84 10.92 -13.09
CA LEU A 28 -2.05 11.37 -12.41
C LEU A 28 -1.92 12.87 -12.17
N SER A 29 -2.90 13.65 -12.64
CA SER A 29 -2.92 15.12 -12.48
C SER A 29 -1.59 15.80 -12.84
N GLY A 30 -0.95 15.37 -13.93
CA GLY A 30 0.33 15.94 -14.39
C GLY A 30 1.56 15.53 -13.56
N LYS A 31 1.45 14.57 -12.65
CA LYS A 31 2.56 14.01 -11.87
C LYS A 31 2.81 12.55 -12.27
N THR A 32 4.07 12.14 -12.26
CA THR A 32 4.43 10.72 -12.42
C THR A 32 4.21 10.03 -11.09
N VAL A 33 3.48 8.93 -11.11
CA VAL A 33 3.12 8.18 -9.91
C VAL A 33 3.44 6.70 -10.08
N ILE A 34 3.83 6.07 -8.98
CA ILE A 34 3.85 4.62 -8.81
C ILE A 34 2.87 4.26 -7.71
N CYS A 35 1.94 3.35 -7.99
CA CYS A 35 0.88 2.94 -7.08
C CYS A 35 0.96 1.43 -6.84
N MET A 36 0.74 1.00 -5.61
CA MET A 36 0.52 -0.41 -5.27
C MET A 36 -0.96 -0.74 -5.42
N GLN A 37 -1.32 -1.58 -6.40
CA GLN A 37 -2.68 -2.10 -6.49
C GLN A 37 -2.80 -3.36 -5.63
N GLY A 38 -2.98 -3.14 -4.33
CA GLY A 38 -2.89 -4.17 -3.30
C GLY A 38 -1.55 -4.08 -2.55
N ARG A 39 -1.63 -4.23 -1.24
CA ARG A 39 -0.48 -4.25 -0.32
C ARG A 39 -0.32 -5.64 0.30
N LEU A 40 0.78 -5.84 1.01
CA LEU A 40 1.04 -7.02 1.82
C LEU A 40 0.66 -6.72 3.27
N HIS A 41 0.28 -7.75 4.02
CA HIS A 41 0.03 -7.64 5.45
C HIS A 41 0.80 -8.72 6.21
N CYS A 42 1.21 -8.40 7.45
CA CYS A 42 1.91 -9.36 8.30
C CYS A 42 1.07 -10.60 8.62
N TYR A 43 -0.26 -10.45 8.72
CA TYR A 43 -1.17 -11.58 8.99
C TYR A 43 -1.22 -12.61 7.84
N GLU A 44 -0.71 -12.27 6.66
CA GLU A 44 -0.56 -13.21 5.54
C GLU A 44 0.66 -14.14 5.72
N GLY A 45 1.43 -13.98 6.81
CA GLY A 45 2.64 -14.75 7.12
C GLY A 45 3.93 -14.11 6.63
N TRP A 46 3.88 -12.85 6.19
CA TRP A 46 5.06 -12.12 5.73
C TRP A 46 5.72 -11.35 6.86
N GLU A 47 7.04 -11.46 6.96
CA GLU A 47 7.86 -10.62 7.81
C GLU A 47 7.77 -9.14 7.40
N LEU A 48 7.99 -8.24 8.37
CA LEU A 48 7.85 -6.79 8.16
C LEU A 48 8.76 -6.26 7.04
N ASP A 49 9.95 -6.85 6.86
CA ASP A 49 10.89 -6.47 5.81
C ASP A 49 10.30 -6.66 4.40
N LYS A 50 9.56 -7.76 4.18
CA LYS A 50 8.82 -8.05 2.95
C LYS A 50 7.65 -7.09 2.78
N VAL A 51 6.90 -6.82 3.85
CA VAL A 51 5.74 -5.91 3.82
C VAL A 51 6.14 -4.49 3.41
N VAL A 52 7.29 -3.99 3.91
CA VAL A 52 7.75 -2.62 3.62
C VAL A 52 8.67 -2.50 2.40
N LEU A 53 9.16 -3.61 1.84
CA LEU A 53 10.05 -3.62 0.67
C LEU A 53 9.51 -2.78 -0.51
N PRO A 54 8.23 -2.86 -0.90
CA PRO A 54 7.70 -2.04 -1.99
C PRO A 54 7.90 -0.54 -1.78
N ILE A 55 7.75 -0.06 -0.54
CA ILE A 55 7.95 1.36 -0.20
C ILE A 55 9.43 1.75 -0.34
N ARG A 56 10.35 0.88 0.10
CA ARG A 56 11.80 1.09 -0.06
C ARG A 56 12.19 1.17 -1.53
N VAL A 57 11.62 0.30 -2.37
CA VAL A 57 11.82 0.33 -3.83
C VAL A 57 11.29 1.63 -4.43
N MET A 58 10.07 2.07 -4.07
CA MET A 58 9.56 3.36 -4.54
C MET A 58 10.47 4.53 -4.15
N ARG A 59 11.00 4.52 -2.92
CA ARG A 59 11.95 5.54 -2.47
C ARG A 59 13.24 5.50 -3.29
N ALA A 60 13.79 4.33 -3.56
CA ALA A 60 14.98 4.15 -4.40
C ALA A 60 14.75 4.61 -5.85
N LEU A 61 13.52 4.49 -6.37
CA LEU A 61 13.11 5.00 -7.67
C LEU A 61 12.87 6.53 -7.69
N GLY A 62 13.05 7.22 -6.56
CA GLY A 62 12.95 8.68 -6.47
C GLY A 62 11.60 9.21 -5.97
N ALA A 63 10.71 8.36 -5.43
CA ALA A 63 9.51 8.86 -4.77
C ALA A 63 9.87 9.70 -3.53
N GLU A 64 9.30 10.90 -3.45
CA GLU A 64 9.51 11.83 -2.32
C GLU A 64 8.31 11.87 -1.36
N ASN A 65 7.12 11.59 -1.88
CA ASN A 65 5.88 11.62 -1.13
C ASN A 65 5.23 10.24 -1.15
N LEU A 66 4.76 9.79 0.01
CA LEU A 66 4.02 8.54 0.17
C LEU A 66 2.59 8.85 0.60
N ILE A 67 1.63 8.36 -0.18
CA ILE A 67 0.20 8.41 0.17
C ILE A 67 -0.22 6.99 0.57
N LEU A 68 -0.66 6.83 1.81
CA LEU A 68 -1.15 5.56 2.33
C LEU A 68 -2.67 5.56 2.42
N THR A 69 -3.27 4.45 2.00
CA THR A 69 -4.71 4.20 2.16
C THR A 69 -4.93 2.83 2.78
N ASN A 70 -5.94 2.73 3.64
CA ASN A 70 -6.40 1.48 4.21
C ASN A 70 -7.92 1.51 4.41
N ALA A 71 -8.49 0.33 4.66
CA ALA A 71 -9.81 0.21 5.25
C ALA A 71 -9.62 0.00 6.75
N ALA A 72 -10.44 0.67 7.56
CA ALA A 72 -10.40 0.56 9.02
C ALA A 72 -11.82 0.47 9.58
N GLY A 73 -11.95 -0.19 10.73
CA GLY A 73 -13.15 -0.08 11.56
C GLY A 73 -13.15 1.24 12.30
N GLY A 74 -14.25 2.00 12.22
CA GLY A 74 -14.43 3.22 13.00
C GLY A 74 -14.76 2.92 14.45
N VAL A 75 -13.91 3.34 15.38
CA VAL A 75 -14.16 3.23 16.83
C VAL A 75 -14.76 4.52 17.42
N ASN A 76 -14.56 5.66 16.75
CA ASN A 76 -15.26 6.89 17.07
C ASN A 76 -16.73 6.74 16.66
N LEU A 77 -17.64 6.93 17.61
CA LEU A 77 -19.08 6.70 17.44
C LEU A 77 -19.75 7.67 16.46
N ASP A 78 -19.10 8.78 16.13
CA ASP A 78 -19.59 9.75 15.14
C ASP A 78 -19.31 9.33 13.69
N PHE A 79 -18.39 8.37 13.47
CA PHE A 79 -18.04 7.90 12.13
C PHE A 79 -19.11 6.97 11.54
N LYS A 80 -19.24 7.03 10.22
CA LYS A 80 -20.16 6.21 9.43
C LYS A 80 -19.41 5.43 8.36
N PRO A 81 -19.93 4.27 7.93
CA PRO A 81 -19.37 3.55 6.78
C PRO A 81 -19.29 4.46 5.55
N GLY A 82 -18.09 4.55 4.96
CA GLY A 82 -17.82 5.40 3.80
C GLY A 82 -17.14 6.74 4.12
N ASP A 83 -17.05 7.13 5.39
CA ASP A 83 -16.33 8.34 5.78
C ASP A 83 -14.83 8.23 5.43
N ILE A 84 -14.25 9.35 4.99
CA ILE A 84 -12.81 9.50 4.80
C ILE A 84 -12.22 10.13 6.07
N MET A 85 -11.44 9.35 6.79
CA MET A 85 -10.70 9.80 7.96
C MET A 85 -9.24 10.09 7.61
N LEU A 86 -8.76 11.29 7.95
CA LEU A 86 -7.33 11.60 7.88
C LEU A 86 -6.60 10.94 9.06
N ILE A 87 -5.50 10.24 8.76
CA ILE A 87 -4.59 9.72 9.78
C ILE A 87 -3.69 10.89 10.21
N THR A 88 -3.94 11.42 11.41
CA THR A 88 -3.12 12.49 12.01
C THR A 88 -2.03 11.95 12.92
N ASP A 89 -2.21 10.74 13.45
CA ASP A 89 -1.23 10.00 14.25
C ASP A 89 -1.55 8.49 14.23
N HIS A 90 -0.66 7.66 14.79
CA HIS A 90 -0.89 6.22 14.93
C HIS A 90 -0.27 5.65 16.21
N ILE A 91 -0.84 4.53 16.69
CA ILE A 91 -0.29 3.72 17.78
C ILE A 91 0.13 2.37 17.19
N ASN A 92 1.35 1.94 17.47
CA ASN A 92 1.87 0.62 17.09
C ASN A 92 2.00 -0.25 18.35
N PHE A 93 1.38 -1.44 18.35
CA PHE A 93 1.27 -2.34 19.51
C PHE A 93 2.23 -3.52 19.42
#